data_AF-A0A8S1F3B4-F1
#
_entry.id   AF-A0A8S1F3B4-F1
#
_cell.length_a   1.000
_cell.length_b   1.000
_cell.length_c   1.000
_cell.angle_alpha   90.00
_cell.angle_beta   90.00
_cell.angle_gamma   90.00
#
_symmetry.space_group_name_H-M   'P 1'
#
loop_
_entity.id
_entity.type
_entity.pdbx_description
1 polymer ?
#
loop_
_entity_poly.entity_id
_entity_poly.type
_entity_poly.pdbx_seq_one_letter_code
_entity_poly.pdbx_strand_id
1 'polypeptide(L)' 'MSNEFVQKLPVLVAVNKSEMEGASTAAEVRMLLEDDEHESDLAVLPVSALEGTNIERCVHWIVRTLASQPLYL' A
#
# COMPACT_ATOMS: atom_id res chain seq x y z
N MET A 1 -4.43 23.04 4.09
CA MET A 1 -5.51 22.55 3.21
C MET A 1 -5.08 21.19 2.72
N SER A 2 -5.53 20.14 3.39
CA SER A 2 -5.47 18.79 2.82
C SER A 2 -6.34 18.79 1.57
N ASN A 3 -5.83 18.20 0.49
CA ASN A 3 -6.62 18.02 -0.71
C ASN A 3 -7.54 16.84 -0.44
N GLU A 4 -8.85 17.06 -0.29
CA GLU A 4 -9.86 16.01 -0.03
C GLU A 4 -9.77 14.86 -1.04
N PHE A 5 -9.30 15.15 -2.26
CA PHE A 5 -9.05 14.12 -3.27
C PHE A 5 -7.95 13.14 -2.84
N VAL A 6 -6.86 13.65 -2.23
CA VAL A 6 -5.72 12.83 -1.79
C VAL A 6 -6.10 11.91 -0.63
N GLN A 7 -6.97 12.36 0.28
CA GLN A 7 -7.46 11.55 1.40
C GLN A 7 -8.31 10.34 0.94
N LYS A 8 -8.88 10.40 -0.27
CA LYS A 8 -9.74 9.35 -0.85
C LYS A 8 -9.01 8.42 -1.81
N LEU A 9 -7.75 8.70 -2.15
CA LEU A 9 -6.97 7.83 -3.04
C LEU A 9 -6.56 6.55 -2.31
N PRO A 10 -6.77 5.36 -2.87
CA PRO A 10 -6.27 4.14 -2.25
C PRO A 10 -4.75 4.10 -2.26
N VAL A 11 -4.15 3.63 -1.17
CA VAL A 11 -2.69 3.60 -0.98
C VAL A 11 -2.20 2.16 -0.81
N LEU A 12 -1.26 1.76 -1.66
CA LEU A 12 -0.47 0.54 -1.46
C LEU A 12 0.95 0.91 -1.04
N VAL A 13 1.35 0.44 0.15
CA VAL A 13 2.73 0.52 0.62
C VAL A 13 3.40 -0.84 0.43
N ALA A 14 4.27 -0.91 -0.58
CA ALA A 14 5.16 -2.03 -0.79
C ALA A 14 6.42 -1.86 0.06
N VAL A 15 6.50 -2.58 1.19
CA VAL A 15 7.68 -2.60 2.05
C VAL A 15 8.74 -3.48 1.39
N ASN A 16 9.47 -2.88 0.46
CA ASN A 16 10.42 -3.56 -0.40
C ASN A 16 11.70 -3.94 0.35
N LYS A 17 12.46 -4.89 -0.20
CA LYS A 17 13.69 -5.47 0.35
C LYS A 17 13.45 -6.35 1.58
N SER A 18 12.29 -6.99 1.66
CA SER A 18 11.94 -7.86 2.79
C SER A 18 12.87 -9.07 2.96
N GLU A 19 13.66 -9.40 1.94
CA GLU A 19 14.69 -10.44 1.98
C GLU A 19 15.94 -10.04 2.78
N MET A 20 16.17 -8.74 3.01
CA MET A 20 17.36 -8.28 3.70
C MET A 20 17.29 -8.54 5.20
N GLU A 21 18.37 -9.06 5.76
CA GLU A 21 18.53 -9.14 7.21
C GLU A 21 18.48 -7.73 7.82
N GLY A 22 17.67 -7.56 8.88
CA GLY A 22 17.44 -6.28 9.53
C GLY A 22 16.43 -5.36 8.81
N ALA A 23 15.78 -5.81 7.74
CA ALA A 23 14.68 -5.06 7.14
C ALA A 23 13.50 -4.94 8.11
N SER A 24 12.90 -3.74 8.17
CA SER A 24 11.66 -3.52 8.93
C SER A 24 10.52 -4.34 8.34
N THR A 25 9.72 -4.93 9.22
CA THR A 25 8.53 -5.69 8.85
C THR A 25 7.42 -4.77 8.34
N ALA A 26 6.52 -5.32 7.52
CA ALA A 26 5.32 -4.59 7.10
C ALA A 26 4.43 -4.16 8.27
N ALA A 27 4.46 -4.90 9.39
CA ALA A 27 3.73 -4.54 10.61
C ALA A 27 4.32 -3.29 11.28
N GLU A 28 5.65 -3.21 11.41
CA GLU A 28 6.32 -2.02 11.96
C GLU A 28 6.08 -0.79 11.08
N VAL A 29 6.18 -0.93 9.76
CA VAL A 29 5.87 0.16 8.83
C VAL A 29 4.40 0.59 8.95
N ARG A 30 3.48 -0.36 9.10
CA ARG A 30 2.05 -0.04 9.28
C ARG A 30 1.80 0.81 10.53
N MET A 31 2.50 0.55 11.63
CA MET A 31 2.36 1.37 12.86
C MET A 31 2.84 2.81 12.67
N LEU A 32 3.77 3.06 11.74
CA LEU A 32 4.25 4.41 11.42
C LEU A 32 3.30 5.17 10.49
N LEU A 33 2.37 4.46 9.85
CA LEU A 33 1.42 4.98 8.87
C LEU A 33 0.02 5.18 9.46
N GLU A 34 -0.13 5.11 10.79
CA GLU A 34 -1.36 5.50 11.46
C GLU A 34 -1.60 7.01 11.21
N ASP A 35 -2.35 7.28 10.16
CA ASP A 35 -2.84 8.59 9.76
C ASP A 35 -4.37 8.57 9.91
N ASP A 36 -4.87 9.24 10.95
CA ASP A 36 -6.30 9.36 11.23
C ASP A 36 -7.04 10.17 10.14
N GLU A 37 -6.33 10.88 9.26
CA GLU A 37 -6.91 11.70 8.20
C GLU A 37 -7.05 10.95 6.85
N HIS A 38 -6.52 9.72 6.72
CA HIS A 38 -6.68 8.93 5.50
C HIS A 38 -7.98 8.12 5.52
N GLU A 39 -8.90 8.44 4.60
CA GLU A 39 -10.25 7.86 4.58
C GLU A 39 -10.41 6.69 3.60
N SER A 40 -9.36 6.34 2.85
CA SER A 40 -9.39 5.32 1.80
C SER A 40 -8.73 4.00 2.21
N ASP A 41 -8.82 3.03 1.31
CA ASP A 41 -8.21 1.72 1.48
C ASP A 41 -6.67 1.84 1.54
N LEU A 42 -6.10 1.28 2.61
CA LEU A 42 -4.65 1.18 2.82
C LEU A 42 -4.23 -0.29 2.91
N ALA A 43 -3.27 -0.69 2.07
CA ALA A 43 -2.57 -1.96 2.20
C ALA A 43 -1.08 -1.76 2.42
N VAL A 44 -0.51 -2.54 3.34
CA VAL A 44 0.93 -2.59 3.60
C VAL A 44 1.38 -4.03 3.42
N LEU A 45 2.26 -4.29 2.46
CA LEU A 45 2.70 -5.65 2.09
C LEU A 45 4.22 -5.73 2.10
N PRO A 46 4.83 -6.78 2.68
CA PRO A 46 6.25 -7.04 2.52
C PRO A 46 6.50 -7.49 1.09
N VAL A 47 7.48 -6.88 0.43
CA VAL A 47 7.81 -7.13 -0.97
C VAL A 47 9.30 -7.40 -1.10
N SER A 48 9.64 -8.33 -1.98
CA SER A 48 11.00 -8.48 -2.48
C SER A 48 10.98 -8.30 -3.98
N ALA A 49 11.53 -7.18 -4.46
CA ALA A 49 11.73 -6.99 -5.90
C ALA A 49 12.81 -7.94 -6.46
N LEU A 50 13.71 -8.43 -5.61
CA LEU A 50 14.74 -9.40 -5.98
C LEU A 50 14.14 -10.80 -6.18
N GLU A 51 13.37 -11.27 -5.20
CA GLU A 51 12.80 -12.63 -5.18
C GLU A 51 11.40 -12.71 -5.84
N GLY A 52 10.80 -11.57 -6.17
CA GLY A 52 9.44 -11.49 -6.70
C GLY A 52 8.33 -11.64 -5.65
N THR A 53 8.67 -11.68 -4.37
CA THR A 53 7.72 -11.87 -3.26
C THR A 53 6.63 -10.80 -3.26
N ASN A 54 5.37 -11.25 -3.27
CA ASN A 54 4.14 -10.44 -3.21
C ASN A 54 3.93 -9.43 -4.36
N ILE A 55 4.74 -9.42 -5.41
CA ILE A 55 4.55 -8.50 -6.55
C ILE A 55 3.17 -8.67 -7.19
N GLU A 56 2.76 -9.92 -7.49
CA GLU A 56 1.44 -10.20 -8.05
C GLU A 56 0.30 -9.80 -7.09
N ARG A 57 0.51 -9.99 -5.78
CA ARG A 57 -0.46 -9.59 -4.76
C ARG A 57 -0.64 -8.06 -4.71
N CYS A 58 0.45 -7.31 -4.84
CA CYS A 58 0.44 -5.86 -4.95
C CYS A 58 -0.34 -5.38 -6.18
N VAL A 59 -0.07 -5.97 -7.34
CA VAL A 59 -0.80 -5.66 -8.59
C VAL A 59 -2.28 -5.98 -8.46
N HIS A 60 -2.62 -7.17 -7.97
CA HIS A 60 -4.01 -7.57 -7.76
C HIS A 60 -4.75 -6.66 -6.79
N TRP A 61 -4.09 -6.21 -5.72
CA TRP A 61 -4.70 -5.28 -4.77
C TRP A 61 -5.03 -3.96 -5.47
N ILE A 62 -4.07 -3.31 -6.12
CA ILE A 62 -4.32 -2.02 -6.81
C ILE A 62 -5.43 -2.17 -7.86
N VAL A 63 -5.37 -3.19 -8.71
CA VAL A 63 -6.38 -3.40 -9.77
C VAL A 63 -7.77 -3.58 -9.16
N ARG A 64 -7.91 -4.39 -8.11
CA ARG A 64 -9.20 -4.61 -7.45
C ARG A 64 -9.70 -3.33 -6.78
N THR A 65 -8.85 -2.66 -6.02
CA THR A 65 -9.23 -1.45 -5.28
C THR A 65 -9.66 -0.33 -6.23
N LEU A 66 -8.93 -0.12 -7.33
CA LEU A 66 -9.31 0.87 -8.35
C LEU A 66 -10.57 0.45 -9.11
N ALA A 67 -10.75 -0.84 -9.43
CA ALA A 67 -11.94 -1.32 -10.13
C ALA A 67 -13.22 -1.27 -9.27
N SER A 68 -13.09 -1.32 -7.94
CA SER A 68 -14.21 -1.11 -7.01
C SER A 68 -14.59 0.36 -6.83
N GLN A 69 -13.78 1.31 -7.32
CA GLN A 69 -14.12 2.73 -7.30
C GLN A 69 -14.74 3.14 -8.65
N PRO A 70 -15.80 3.97 -8.66
CA PRO A 70 -16.29 4.55 -9.90
C PRO A 70 -15.19 5.41 -10.50
N LEU A 71 -14.60 4.93 -11.61
CA LEU A 71 -13.70 5.72 -12.45
C LEU A 71 -14.53 6.83 -13.08
N TYR A 72 -14.53 8.02 -12.47
CA TYR A 72 -14.91 9.25 -13.15
C TYR A 72 -13.76 9.59 -14.11
N LEU A 73 -13.75 8.94 -15.29
CA LEU A 73 -12.94 9.32 -16.45
C LEU A 73 -13.73 10.27 -17.36
#